data_AF-A0A2M8BUY7-F1
#
_entry.id   AF-A0A2M8BUY7-F1
#
_cell.length_a   1.000
_cell.length_b   1.000
_cell.length_c   1.000
_cell.angle_alpha   90.00
_cell.angle_beta   90.00
_cell.angle_gamma   90.00
#
_symmetry.space_group_name_H-M   'P 1'
#
loop_
_entity.id
_entity.type
_entity.pdbx_description
1 polymer ?
#
loop_
_entity_poly.entity_id
_entity_poly.type
_entity_poly.pdbx_seq_one_letter_code
_entity_poly.pdbx_strand_id
1 'polypeptide(L)'
;MEMGKQVKNIIIAGFSGTGKSLVAKEVAQRLNWDFIDTDDEIVKLAGKPIHQIFQQEGEAKFRELEHCIIEKVCQQEQAVIGIGGGAIVDPQNYELLIQSGLIVCLEARPETI
;
A
#
# COMPACT_ATOMS: atom_id res chain seq x y z
N MET A 1 -22.84 -6.42 23.71
CA MET A 1 -21.76 -5.44 23.48
C MET A 1 -21.00 -5.96 22.28
N GLU A 2 -21.28 -5.42 21.09
CA GLU A 2 -20.47 -5.74 19.90
C GLU A 2 -19.06 -5.21 20.14
N MET A 3 -18.11 -6.11 20.32
CA MET A 3 -16.70 -5.76 20.28
C MET A 3 -16.45 -5.26 18.86
N GLY A 4 -16.26 -3.95 18.68
CA GLY A 4 -15.98 -3.36 17.37
C GLY A 4 -14.84 -4.13 16.72
N LYS A 5 -15.04 -4.53 15.45
CA LYS A 5 -14.07 -5.33 14.69
C LYS A 5 -12.69 -4.70 14.83
N GLN A 6 -11.77 -5.39 15.50
CA GLN A 6 -10.43 -4.88 15.75
C GLN A 6 -9.73 -4.69 14.40
N VAL A 7 -9.45 -3.43 14.05
CA VAL A 7 -8.75 -3.09 12.82
C VAL A 7 -7.32 -3.62 12.96
N LYS A 8 -6.95 -4.59 12.11
CA LYS A 8 -5.60 -5.19 12.16
C LYS A 8 -4.56 -4.25 11.54
N ASN A 9 -4.87 -3.64 10.39
CA ASN A 9 -4.02 -2.68 9.69
C ASN A 9 -4.81 -1.45 9.20
N ILE A 10 -4.09 -0.37 8.87
CA ILE A 10 -4.63 0.79 8.14
C ILE A 10 -3.95 0.85 6.78
N ILE A 11 -4.73 0.89 5.71
CA ILE A 11 -4.25 0.93 4.33
C ILE A 11 -4.48 2.34 3.78
N ILE A 12 -3.42 3.02 3.36
CA ILE A 12 -3.48 4.35 2.76
C ILE A 12 -3.36 4.22 1.24
N ALA A 13 -4.47 4.46 0.55
CA ALA A 13 -4.60 4.42 -0.90
C ALA A 13 -4.73 5.84 -1.49
N GLY A 14 -4.71 5.94 -2.83
CA GLY A 14 -4.87 7.21 -3.55
C GLY A 14 -3.90 7.38 -4.72
N PHE A 15 -4.16 8.37 -5.56
CA PHE A 15 -3.36 8.64 -6.75
C PHE A 15 -1.90 9.03 -6.40
N SER A 16 -0.98 8.91 -7.36
CA SER A 16 0.40 9.38 -7.15
C SER A 16 0.40 10.88 -6.79
N GLY A 17 1.26 11.29 -5.86
CA GLY A 17 1.33 12.70 -5.43
C GLY A 17 0.29 13.14 -4.38
N THR A 18 -0.68 12.31 -3.99
CA THR A 18 -1.67 12.67 -2.93
C THR A 18 -1.11 12.70 -1.50
N GLY A 19 0.20 12.44 -1.32
CA GLY A 19 0.85 12.48 -0.01
C GLY A 19 0.74 11.19 0.82
N LYS A 20 0.39 10.05 0.20
CA LYS A 20 0.21 8.75 0.87
C LYS A 20 1.33 8.39 1.84
N SER A 21 2.59 8.37 1.38
CA SER A 21 3.73 7.96 2.22
C SER A 21 3.93 8.90 3.41
N LEU A 22 3.67 10.21 3.24
CA LEU A 22 3.75 11.19 4.32
C LEU A 22 2.65 10.95 5.37
N VAL A 23 1.40 10.82 4.93
CA VAL A 23 0.26 10.58 5.82
C VAL A 23 0.38 9.22 6.52
N ALA A 24 0.73 8.17 5.79
CA ALA A 24 0.91 6.82 6.34
C ALA A 24 1.97 6.81 7.44
N LYS A 25 3.12 7.45 7.20
CA LYS A 25 4.20 7.56 8.19
C LYS A 25 3.76 8.33 9.45
N GLU A 26 3.08 9.46 9.29
CA GLU A 26 2.58 10.25 10.42
C GLU A 26 1.53 9.48 11.25
N VAL A 27 0.61 8.78 10.58
CA VAL A 27 -0.40 7.95 11.24
C VAL A 27 0.26 6.79 12.00
N ALA A 28 1.24 6.11 11.40
CA ALA A 28 1.98 5.03 12.04
C ALA A 28 2.66 5.52 13.33
N GLN A 29 3.35 6.66 13.27
CA GLN A 29 4.01 7.26 14.42
C GLN A 29 3.03 7.60 15.55
N ARG A 30 1.87 8.17 15.23
CA ARG A 30 0.85 8.52 16.23
C ARG A 30 0.22 7.32 16.90
N LEU A 31 0.10 6.21 16.17
CA LEU A 31 -0.45 4.95 16.68
C LEU A 31 0.61 4.07 17.34
N ASN A 32 1.90 4.42 17.21
CA ASN A 32 3.03 3.54 17.55
C ASN A 32 2.94 2.19 16.82
N TRP A 33 2.62 2.25 15.53
CA TRP A 33 2.44 1.14 14.61
C TRP A 33 3.57 1.12 13.58
N ASP A 34 3.78 0.00 12.91
CA ASP A 34 4.77 -0.10 11.84
C ASP A 34 4.32 0.70 10.61
N PHE A 35 5.27 1.30 9.91
CA PHE A 35 5.03 1.95 8.61
C PHE A 35 5.62 1.11 7.49
N ILE A 36 4.81 0.82 6.48
CA ILE A 36 5.22 0.05 5.30
C ILE A 36 4.80 0.81 4.04
N ASP A 37 5.72 1.01 3.10
CA ASP A 37 5.43 1.51 1.75
C ASP A 37 5.66 0.36 0.76
N THR A 38 4.61 -0.04 0.03
CA THR A 38 4.71 -1.21 -0.87
C THR A 38 5.67 -0.98 -2.02
N ASP A 39 5.81 0.27 -2.50
CA ASP A 39 6.72 0.58 -3.60
C ASP A 39 8.17 0.40 -3.13
N ASP A 40 8.48 0.80 -1.89
CA ASP A 40 9.78 0.55 -1.27
C ASP A 40 10.05 -0.95 -1.08
N GLU A 41 9.05 -1.72 -0.65
CA GLU A 41 9.17 -3.18 -0.51
C GLU A 41 9.40 -3.89 -1.86
N ILE A 42 8.74 -3.42 -2.93
CA ILE A 42 8.99 -3.91 -4.30
C ILE A 42 10.42 -3.61 -4.72
N VAL A 43 10.92 -2.39 -4.49
CA VAL A 43 12.31 -2.02 -4.83
C VAL A 43 13.32 -2.87 -4.06
N LYS A 44 13.08 -3.10 -2.76
CA LYS A 44 13.93 -3.96 -1.92
C LYS A 44 13.94 -5.40 -2.44
N LEU A 45 12.78 -5.95 -2.81
CA LEU A 45 12.66 -7.31 -3.32
C LEU A 45 13.31 -7.47 -4.71
N ALA A 46 13.08 -6.51 -5.61
CA ALA A 46 13.59 -6.56 -6.98
C ALA A 46 15.09 -6.20 -7.07
N GLY A 47 15.64 -5.51 -6.07
CA GLY A 47 17.02 -5.03 -6.06
C GLY A 47 17.29 -3.91 -7.08
N LYS A 48 16.24 -3.28 -7.61
CA LYS A 48 16.32 -2.21 -8.62
C LYS A 48 15.09 -1.30 -8.54
N PRO A 49 15.20 -0.04 -8.97
CA PRO A 49 14.10 0.90 -8.93
C PRO A 49 12.96 0.48 -9.88
N ILE A 50 11.73 0.84 -9.53
CA ILE A 50 10.51 0.47 -10.27
C ILE A 50 10.63 0.78 -11.78
N HIS A 51 11.17 1.96 -12.15
CA HIS A 51 11.33 2.32 -13.57
C HIS A 51 12.19 1.33 -14.36
N GLN A 52 13.19 0.70 -13.72
CA GLN A 52 14.00 -0.35 -14.36
C GLN A 52 13.24 -1.66 -14.49
N ILE A 53 12.37 -2.00 -13.53
CA ILE A 53 11.48 -3.18 -13.64
C ILE A 53 10.58 -3.02 -14.87
N PHE A 54 9.92 -1.86 -15.02
CA PHE A 54 9.09 -1.57 -16.19
C PHE A 54 9.88 -1.62 -17.50
N GLN A 55 11.08 -1.05 -17.55
CA GLN A 55 11.90 -1.01 -18.77
C GLN A 55 12.46 -2.37 -19.17
N GLN A 56 12.84 -3.21 -18.21
CA GLN A 56 13.57 -4.46 -18.47
C GLN A 56 12.66 -5.68 -18.49
N GLU A 57 11.60 -5.69 -17.67
CA GLU A 57 10.73 -6.85 -17.43
C GLU A 57 9.26 -6.56 -17.77
N GLY A 58 8.89 -5.30 -17.96
CA GLY A 58 7.55 -4.88 -18.33
C GLY A 58 6.58 -4.75 -17.15
N GLU A 59 5.39 -4.23 -17.44
CA GLU A 59 4.36 -3.99 -16.43
C GLU A 59 3.84 -5.29 -15.82
N ALA A 60 3.70 -6.37 -16.60
CA ALA A 60 3.23 -7.66 -16.09
C ALA A 60 4.09 -8.14 -14.92
N LYS A 61 5.42 -8.02 -15.03
CA LYS A 61 6.31 -8.41 -13.94
C LYS A 61 6.17 -7.51 -12.71
N PHE A 62 6.00 -6.20 -12.92
CA PHE A 62 5.73 -5.28 -11.83
C PHE A 62 4.44 -5.65 -11.09
N ARG A 63 3.36 -6.01 -11.81
CA ARG A 63 2.09 -6.42 -11.19
C ARG A 63 2.20 -7.71 -10.40
N GLU A 64 2.98 -8.68 -10.88
CA GLU A 64 3.28 -9.90 -10.10
C GLU A 64 3.99 -9.57 -8.77
N LEU A 65 4.99 -8.68 -8.82
CA LEU A 65 5.72 -8.25 -7.63
C LEU A 65 4.82 -7.44 -6.68
N GLU A 66 4.00 -6.54 -7.23
CA GLU A 66 3.01 -5.76 -6.48
C GLU A 66 2.06 -6.70 -5.72
N HIS A 67 1.48 -7.68 -6.40
CA HIS A 67 0.60 -8.66 -5.78
C HIS A 67 1.29 -9.45 -4.65
N CYS A 68 2.49 -9.97 -4.90
CA CYS A 68 3.26 -10.72 -3.91
C CYS A 68 3.57 -9.87 -2.65
N ILE A 69 3.89 -8.58 -2.83
CA ILE A 69 4.10 -7.67 -1.71
C ILE A 69 2.78 -7.40 -0.98
N ILE A 70 1.67 -7.19 -1.68
CA ILE A 70 0.34 -7.01 -1.06
C ILE A 70 -0.02 -8.22 -0.19
N GLU A 71 0.13 -9.44 -0.68
CA GLU A 71 -0.09 -10.67 0.10
C GLU A 71 0.73 -10.68 1.40
N LYS A 72 2.02 -10.34 1.31
CA LYS A 72 2.93 -10.32 2.45
C LYS A 72 2.58 -9.26 3.49
N VAL A 73 2.31 -8.03 3.06
CA VAL A 73 2.02 -6.92 3.98
C VAL A 73 0.63 -7.06 4.62
N CYS A 74 -0.31 -7.70 3.94
CA CYS A 74 -1.65 -7.96 4.48
C CYS A 74 -1.64 -8.94 5.67
N GLN A 75 -0.57 -9.72 5.84
CA GLN A 75 -0.39 -10.64 6.98
C GLN A 75 0.19 -9.96 8.22
N GLN A 76 0.64 -8.70 8.12
CA GLN A 76 1.11 -7.94 9.28
C GLN A 76 -0.06 -7.58 10.19
N GLU A 77 0.25 -7.19 11.43
CA GLU A 77 -0.72 -6.61 12.36
C GLU A 77 -0.12 -5.32 12.94
N GLN A 78 -0.97 -4.36 13.27
CA GLN A 78 -0.57 -3.05 13.78
C GLN A 78 0.37 -2.31 12.81
N ALA A 79 0.05 -2.37 11.51
CA ALA A 79 0.78 -1.65 10.46
C ALA A 79 -0.09 -0.61 9.74
N VAL A 80 0.55 0.48 9.32
CA VAL A 80 0.02 1.47 8.38
C VAL A 80 0.74 1.30 7.05
N ILE A 81 -0.01 0.87 6.04
CA ILE A 81 0.48 0.39 4.76
C ILE A 81 0.12 1.40 3.68
N GLY A 82 1.11 2.11 3.14
CA GLY A 82 0.97 2.92 1.93
C GLY A 82 1.07 2.03 0.70
N ILE A 83 0.06 2.06 -0.17
CA ILE A 83 0.04 1.25 -1.39
C ILE A 83 0.25 2.09 -2.65
N GLY A 84 0.87 1.50 -3.67
CA GLY A 84 0.95 2.07 -5.02
C GLY A 84 -0.44 2.35 -5.58
N GLY A 85 -0.59 3.43 -6.36
CA GLY A 85 -1.91 3.91 -6.81
C GLY A 85 -2.68 2.91 -7.68
N GLY A 86 -1.97 2.00 -8.37
CA GLY A 86 -2.57 0.93 -9.16
C GLY A 86 -2.97 -0.32 -8.38
N ALA A 87 -2.39 -0.54 -7.19
CA ALA A 87 -2.55 -1.78 -6.44
C ALA A 87 -4.01 -2.06 -6.05
N ILE A 88 -4.78 -1.01 -5.73
CA ILE A 88 -6.19 -1.13 -5.31
C ILE A 88 -7.15 -1.47 -6.45
N VAL A 89 -6.74 -1.29 -7.70
CA VAL A 89 -7.59 -1.54 -8.89
C VAL A 89 -7.65 -3.03 -9.22
N ASP A 90 -6.61 -3.79 -8.85
CA ASP A 90 -6.60 -5.24 -9.02
C ASP A 90 -7.58 -5.89 -8.01
N PRO A 91 -8.59 -6.67 -8.49
CA PRO A 91 -9.57 -7.30 -7.62
C PRO A 91 -8.97 -8.24 -6.56
N GLN A 92 -7.88 -8.94 -6.89
CA GLN A 92 -7.22 -9.88 -5.98
C GLN A 92 -6.53 -9.13 -4.84
N ASN A 93 -5.84 -8.04 -5.17
CA ASN A 93 -5.25 -7.17 -4.16
C ASN A 93 -6.33 -6.52 -3.29
N TYR A 94 -7.42 -6.04 -3.90
CA TYR A 94 -8.51 -5.40 -3.17
C TYR A 94 -9.12 -6.33 -2.12
N GLU A 95 -9.34 -7.60 -2.47
CA GLU A 95 -9.91 -8.60 -1.56
C GLU A 95 -8.98 -8.89 -0.37
N LEU A 96 -7.66 -8.93 -0.59
CA LEU A 96 -6.67 -9.05 0.48
C LEU A 96 -6.67 -7.81 1.40
N LEU A 97 -6.68 -6.62 0.81
CA LEU A 97 -6.60 -5.35 1.55
C LEU A 97 -7.83 -5.14 2.45
N ILE A 98 -9.04 -5.41 1.96
CA ILE A 98 -10.28 -5.24 2.74
C ILE A 98 -10.42 -6.27 3.87
N GLN A 99 -9.82 -7.46 3.70
CA GLN A 99 -9.76 -8.47 4.75
C GLN A 99 -8.68 -8.13 5.80
N SER A 100 -7.61 -7.47 5.38
CA SER A 100 -6.49 -7.09 6.23
C SER A 100 -6.76 -5.87 7.12
N GLY A 101 -7.59 -4.92 6.71
CA GLY A 101 -7.76 -3.72 7.53
C GLY A 101 -8.70 -2.64 7.01
N LEU A 102 -8.56 -1.44 7.56
CA LEU A 102 -9.31 -0.25 7.16
C LEU A 102 -8.62 0.42 5.97
N ILE A 103 -9.33 0.57 4.86
CA ILE A 103 -8.83 1.32 3.70
C ILE A 103 -9.24 2.79 3.81
N VAL A 104 -8.26 3.68 3.69
CA VAL A 104 -8.42 5.14 3.65
C VAL A 104 -7.88 5.63 2.31
N CYS A 105 -8.75 6.17 1.47
CA CYS A 105 -8.36 6.77 0.19
C CYS A 105 -8.07 8.25 0.38
N LEU A 106 -6.85 8.68 0.06
CA LEU A 106 -6.50 10.09 -0.01
C LEU A 106 -6.81 10.64 -1.39
N GLU A 107 -7.67 11.65 -1.41
CA GLU A 107 -8.07 12.36 -2.61
C GLU A 107 -7.44 13.76 -2.65
N ALA A 108 -7.04 14.17 -3.84
CA ALA A 108 -6.61 15.53 -4.11
C ALA A 108 -7.10 15.94 -5.49
N ARG A 109 -7.30 17.24 -5.69
CA ARG A 109 -7.66 17.77 -7.00
C ARG A 109 -6.44 17.76 -7.93
N PRO A 110 -6.63 17.68 -9.26
CA PRO A 110 -5.53 17.77 -10.20
C PRO A 110 -4.66 19.01 -10.02
N GLU A 111 -5.24 20.16 -9.62
CA GLU A 111 -4.46 21.40 -9.39
C GLU A 111 -3.57 21.34 -8.14
N THR A 112 -3.76 20.32 -7.29
CA THR A 112 -2.97 20.09 -6.07
C THR A 112 -1.76 19.18 -6.33
N ILE A 113 -1.74 18.41 -7.42
CA ILE A 113 -0.72 17.37 -7.70
C ILE A 113 0.16 17.78 -8.88
#